data_AF-A0A918ARE4-F1
#
_entry.id   AF-A0A918ARE4-F1
#
_cell.length_a   1.000
_cell.length_b   1.000
_cell.length_c   1.000
_cell.angle_alpha   90.00
_cell.angle_beta   90.00
_cell.angle_gamma   90.00
#
_symmetry.space_group_name_H-M   'P 1'
#
loop_
_entity.id
_entity.type
_entity.pdbx_description
1 polymer ?
#
loop_
_entity_poly.entity_id
_entity_poly.type
_entity_poly.pdbx_seq_one_letter_code
_entity_poly.pdbx_strand_id
1 'polypeptide(L)' 'MNSSPLRVRAWLDEDYPAIEARAKAEGAVITWVDQCGLRSDAAPPGRSRAPPGRTPVVRVTGKRLRVNVMSAVASRGAL' A
#
# COMPACT_ATOMS: atom_id res chain seq x y z
N MET A 1 -1.89 15.76 10.45
CA MET A 1 -1.05 14.62 10.85
C MET A 1 0.35 15.15 11.10
N ASN A 2 0.79 15.18 12.37
CA ASN A 2 2.13 15.65 12.74
C ASN A 2 3.14 14.52 12.50
N SER A 3 3.74 14.49 11.31
CA SER A 3 4.90 13.66 11.03
C SER A 3 6.13 14.30 11.69
N SER A 4 6.34 14.03 12.98
CA SER A 4 7.54 14.52 13.71
C SER A 4 8.76 13.70 13.29
N PRO A 5 9.68 14.24 12.48
CA PRO A 5 10.81 13.48 11.93
C PRO A 5 11.72 12.96 13.05
N LEU A 6 11.83 13.70 14.15
CA LEU A 6 12.58 13.31 15.35
C LEU A 6 12.03 12.04 16.00
N ARG A 7 10.71 11.86 16.02
CA ARG A 7 10.08 10.68 16.64
C ARG A 7 10.24 9.44 15.77
N VAL A 8 10.20 9.62 14.45
CA VAL A 8 10.54 8.55 13.51
C VAL A 8 12.02 8.16 13.66
N ARG A 9 12.90 9.14 13.83
CA ARG A 9 14.33 8.91 14.03
C ARG A 9 14.61 8.14 15.31
N ALA A 10 14.04 8.56 16.44
CA ALA A 10 14.18 7.85 17.72
C ALA A 10 13.72 6.40 17.63
N TRP A 11 12.57 6.15 16.99
CA TRP A 11 12.05 4.79 16.80
C TRP A 11 12.97 3.92 15.93
N LEU A 12 13.55 4.48 14.87
CA LEU A 12 14.49 3.77 14.00
C LEU A 12 15.83 3.47 14.68
N ASP A 13 16.32 4.37 15.52
CA ASP A 13 17.64 4.27 16.14
C ASP A 13 17.60 3.47 17.47
N GLU A 14 16.47 3.46 18.19
CA GLU A 14 16.34 2.83 19.52
C GLU A 14 15.39 1.62 19.53
N ASP A 15 14.14 1.81 19.12
CA ASP A 15 13.08 0.81 19.29
C ASP A 15 13.18 -0.35 18.28
N TYR A 16 13.40 -0.02 17.00
CA TYR A 16 13.43 -1.02 15.93
C TYR A 16 14.56 -2.05 16.10
N PRO A 17 15.82 -1.66 16.44
CA PRO A 17 16.88 -2.62 16.71
C PRO A 17 16.57 -3.56 17.88
N ALA A 18 15.89 -3.07 18.92
CA ALA A 18 15.47 -3.91 20.06
C ALA A 18 14.42 -4.95 19.63
N ILE A 19 13.49 -4.57 18.76
CA ILE A 19 12.48 -5.49 18.19
C ILE A 19 13.14 -6.53 17.29
N GLU A 20 14.12 -6.13 16.46
CA GLU A 20 14.89 -7.04 15.60
C GLU A 20 15.71 -8.06 16.41
N ALA A 21 16.41 -7.60 17.45
CA ALA A 21 17.18 -8.48 18.32
C ALA A 21 16.29 -9.52 19.02
N ARG A 22 15.12 -9.11 19.49
CA ARG A 22 14.11 -10.00 20.08
C ARG A 22 13.58 -11.00 19.05
N ALA A 23 13.19 -10.54 17.87
CA ALA A 23 12.71 -11.42 16.82
C ALA A 23 13.75 -12.48 16.43
N LYS A 24 15.03 -12.09 16.34
CA LYS A 24 16.13 -13.01 16.09
C LYS A 24 16.32 -14.05 17.21
N ALA A 25 16.22 -13.63 18.48
CA ALA A 25 16.32 -14.53 19.62
C ALA A 25 15.16 -15.56 19.68
N GLU A 26 13.97 -15.15 19.25
CA GLU A 26 12.76 -15.98 19.22
C GLU A 26 12.62 -16.79 17.90
N GLY A 27 13.50 -16.59 16.91
CA GLY A 27 13.35 -17.18 15.57
C GLY A 27 12.11 -16.68 14.81
N ALA A 28 11.61 -15.50 15.17
CA ALA A 28 10.41 -14.88 14.62
C ALA A 28 10.71 -14.00 13.39
N VAL A 29 9.70 -13.80 12.54
CA VAL A 29 9.78 -12.97 11.33
C VAL A 29 9.07 -11.64 11.56
N ILE A 30 9.78 -10.54 11.33
CA ILE A 30 9.19 -9.20 11.34
C ILE A 30 8.49 -8.95 10.00
N THR A 31 7.22 -8.55 10.07
CA THR A 31 6.39 -8.31 8.90
C THR A 31 5.77 -6.91 8.97
N TRP A 32 5.87 -6.18 7.87
CA TRP A 32 5.26 -4.87 7.67
C TRP A 32 3.86 -5.05 7.09
N VAL A 33 2.84 -4.53 7.76
CA VAL A 33 1.45 -4.69 7.37
C VAL A 33 0.87 -3.34 6.96
N ASP A 34 0.11 -3.32 5.87
CA ASP A 34 -0.66 -2.16 5.43
C ASP A 34 -2.08 -2.56 5.00
N GLN A 35 -3.01 -1.61 5.15
CA GLN A 35 -4.38 -1.73 4.67
C GLN A 35 -4.72 -0.59 3.73
N CYS A 36 -5.16 -0.94 2.52
CA CYS A 36 -5.58 0.02 1.52
C CYS A 36 -6.99 -0.29 1.01
N GLY A 37 -7.80 0.75 0.81
CA GLY A 37 -9.11 0.64 0.19
C GLY A 37 -9.00 0.63 -1.34
N LEU A 38 -9.44 -0.44 -1.98
CA LEU A 38 -9.52 -0.54 -3.43
C LEU A 38 -10.95 -0.29 -3.90
N ARG A 39 -11.09 0.56 -4.91
CA ARG A 39 -12.37 0.83 -5.57
C ARG A 39 -12.30 0.40 -7.03
N SER A 40 -13.40 -0.13 -7.56
CA SER A 40 -13.48 -0.53 -8.97
C SER A 40 -13.33 0.65 -9.95
N ASP A 41 -13.51 1.89 -9.47
CA ASP A 41 -13.37 3.14 -10.21
C ASP A 41 -12.10 3.92 -9.84
N ALA A 42 -11.16 3.30 -9.12
CA ALA A 42 -9.92 3.97 -8.67
C ALA A 42 -9.02 4.37 -9.85
N ALA A 43 -9.05 3.60 -10.94
CA ALA A 43 -8.45 4.01 -12.20
C ALA A 43 -9.46 4.87 -13.00
N PRO A 44 -9.09 6.09 -13.42
CA PRO A 44 -9.93 6.87 -14.32
C PRO A 44 -10.24 6.06 -15.59
N PRO A 45 -11.43 6.22 -16.19
CA PRO A 45 -11.68 5.70 -17.52
C PRO A 45 -10.55 6.15 -18.44
N GLY A 46 -9.83 5.18 -19.02
CA GLY A 46 -8.66 5.44 -19.84
C GLY A 46 -8.95 6.39 -20.99
N ARG A 47 -7.90 6.95 -21.59
CA ARG A 47 -8.03 7.90 -22.70
C ARG A 47 -8.62 7.19 -23.94
N SER A 48 -9.77 7.65 -24.43
CA SER A 48 -10.33 7.15 -25.69
C SER A 48 -9.80 7.94 -26.89
N ARG A 49 -9.74 7.28 -28.05
CA ARG A 49 -9.41 7.89 -29.34
C ARG A 49 -10.48 7.51 -30.36
N ALA A 50 -10.87 8.47 -31.19
CA ALA A 50 -11.75 8.24 -32.32
C ALA A 50 -11.27 9.03 -33.56
N PRO A 51 -11.62 8.58 -34.77
CA PRO A 51 -11.35 9.34 -36.00
C PRO A 51 -12.05 10.73 -36.00
N PRO A 52 -11.56 11.68 -36.82
CA PRO A 52 -12.22 12.97 -37.02
C PRO A 52 -13.71 12.80 -37.38
N GLY A 53 -14.57 13.61 -36.76
CA GLY A 53 -16.02 13.54 -36.96
C GLY A 53 -16.76 12.45 -36.18
N ARG A 54 -16.08 11.67 -35.32
CA ARG A 54 -16.72 10.70 -34.42
C ARG A 54 -16.44 11.01 -32.95
N THR A 55 -17.50 11.09 -32.16
CA THR A 55 -17.39 11.23 -30.69
C THR A 55 -16.91 9.92 -30.07
N PRO A 56 -15.77 9.89 -29.37
CA PRO A 56 -15.32 8.69 -28.67
C PRO A 56 -16.20 8.43 -27.45
N VAL A 57 -16.63 7.18 -27.25
CA VAL A 57 -17.45 6.76 -26.11
C VAL A 57 -16.65 5.79 -25.24
N VAL A 58 -16.50 6.09 -23.95
CA VAL A 58 -15.95 5.16 -22.96
C VAL A 58 -17.09 4.55 -22.16
N ARG A 59 -17.23 3.22 -22.24
CA ARG A 59 -18.20 2.50 -21.44
C ARG A 59 -17.62 2.27 -20.04
N VAL A 60 -18.26 2.84 -19.04
CA VAL A 60 -17.96 2.59 -17.62
C VAL A 60 -19.11 1.84 -16.98
N THR A 61 -18.81 0.96 -16.03
CA THR A 61 -19.86 0.33 -15.21
C THR A 61 -20.39 1.33 -14.19
N GLY A 62 -21.72 1.39 -14.03
CA GLY A 62 -22.36 2.16 -12.95
C GLY A 62 -22.29 1.47 -11.58
N LYS A 63 -21.97 0.18 -11.55
CA LYS A 63 -21.81 -0.59 -10.30
C LYS A 63 -20.45 -0.29 -9.69
N ARG A 64 -20.45 0.34 -8.52
CA ARG A 64 -19.23 0.61 -7.75
C ARG A 64 -19.00 -0.49 -6.73
N LEU A 65 -17.84 -1.14 -6.82
CA LEU A 65 -17.40 -2.12 -5.84
C LEU A 65 -16.28 -1.51 -4.99
N ARG A 66 -16.30 -1.82 -3.69
CA ARG A 66 -15.25 -1.44 -2.75
C ARG A 66 -14.81 -2.68 -2.01
N VAL A 67 -13.50 -2.88 -1.95
CA VAL A 67 -12.88 -3.93 -1.14
C VAL A 67 -11.74 -3.33 -0.34
N ASN A 68 -11.54 -3.83 0.87
CA ASN A 68 -10.36 -3.50 1.66
C ASN A 68 -9.31 -4.59 1.39
N VAL A 69 -8.11 -4.16 1.04
CA VAL A 69 -6.97 -5.04 0.81
C VAL A 69 -6.03 -4.88 2.00
N MET A 70 -5.65 -6.01 2.60
CA MET A 70 -4.61 -6.07 3.61
C MET A 70 -3.44 -6.87 3.03
N SER A 71 -2.23 -6.38 3.22
CA SER A 71 -1.01 -7.06 2.78
C SER A 71 0.06 -6.99 3.86
N ALA A 72 0.93 -7.99 3.86
CA ALA A 72 1.97 -8.17 4.84
C ALA A 72 3.27 -8.55 4.10
N VAL A 73 4.35 -7.80 4.30
CA VAL A 73 5.66 -8.02 3.66
C VAL A 73 6.72 -8.23 4.73
N ALA A 74 7.38 -9.38 4.72
CA ALA A 74 8.48 -9.66 5.63
C ALA A 74 9.71 -8.80 5.28
N SER A 75 10.44 -8.32 6.29
CA SER A 75 11.76 -7.70 6.07
C SER A 75 12.69 -8.72 5.41
N ARG A 76 13.21 -8.41 4.21
CA ARG A 76 14.10 -9.31 3.47
C ARG A 76 15.36 -9.60 4.31
N GLY A 77 15.48 -10.85 4.74
CA GLY A 77 16.47 -11.31 5.73
C GLY A 77 16.08 -12.61 6.44
N ALA A 78 14.82 -13.04 6.32
CA ALA A 78 14.38 -14.36 6.75
C ALA A 78 14.68 -15.44 5.68
N LEU A 79 15.91 -15.96 5.69
CA LEU A 79 16.30 -17.27 5.13
C LEU A 79 17.42 -17.85 5.98
#